data_AF-A0A8P4FY60-F1
#
_entry.id   AF-A0A8P4FY60-F1
#
_cell.length_a   1.000
_cell.length_b   1.000
_cell.length_c   1.000
_cell.angle_alpha   90.00
_cell.angle_beta   90.00
_cell.angle_gamma   90.00
#
_symmetry.space_group_name_H-M   'P 1'
#
loop_
_entity.id
_entity.type
_entity.pdbx_description
1 polymer ?
#
loop_
_entity_poly.entity_id
_entity_poly.type
_entity_poly.pdbx_seq_one_letter_code
_entity_poly.pdbx_strand_id
1 'polypeptide(L)'
;MRVPAAVAAVSRLCPLVIFLCVVSQSCYGTRVDLMSNRAQRNQTKLLDTDKDSHHRPKRGWIWNQFFVLEEHIGPELQYVGKLHSNSDKGDGSVRYILSGEGAGSIFIIDETSGDIHAAKSLDRERKSQYVLHARAIDWRTNRSLEAESEFIIKVQDVNDNAPTFPDGPFSATVPEMSDIGTSVFQVTASDADDPTYGNSAKIVYSILEGQPYFSVDPKTGIIRTAMSNMDRETRNHYAVLIQAKDMAGSVGGLSGSTTVNITLTDVNDNPPKFSQKSYQLYVPELAPVGKAVGRIRANDEDEGQNAEMTYSISNADAAAIFSITTDAESREGIISLKQPLNYEKRKVHTLNIEASNTHPDSRFSHLGPFKDSTSLRVIVGDVDEPPVFSMDYYIMDVYENSPASTQVGTVTAVDPDSTNSAVRYFIENEEERPLYFTIGVNSGIIRTTQVLDREDTAWHNITVMAAEVDNPRMVSHVPVTIQVLDVNDNIPAISGGNEAVVVCESTKNGQVIQTIRAADLDNFANGKFSFYVPADHPANPNFTLKDNGVIHSLFVPLAPCSCLVGFDLVFSFVWHLTTPSSIFSYPLMHLLTHLYYSSFQYIFCMLLNFNYV
;
A
#
# COMPACT_ATOMS: atom_id res chain seq x y z
N MET A 1 56.01 -0.23 20.58
CA MET A 1 55.88 -0.90 19.28
C MET A 1 54.99 -0.03 18.39
N ARG A 2 55.58 0.53 17.34
CA ARG A 2 55.03 1.29 16.18
C ARG A 2 53.91 2.32 16.41
N VAL A 3 54.31 3.58 16.19
CA VAL A 3 53.52 4.79 15.91
C VAL A 3 53.68 5.12 14.37
N PRO A 4 53.19 6.22 13.76
CA PRO A 4 52.00 6.27 12.88
C PRO A 4 52.23 7.02 11.53
N ALA A 5 51.11 7.36 10.85
CA ALA A 5 50.79 8.55 10.03
C ALA A 5 51.79 9.16 9.00
N ALA A 6 51.30 9.21 7.74
CA ALA A 6 51.14 10.37 6.83
C ALA A 6 52.35 11.20 6.28
N VAL A 7 52.16 11.59 5.00
CA VAL A 7 52.61 12.82 4.29
C VAL A 7 53.88 12.80 3.40
N ALA A 8 53.59 13.07 2.11
CA ALA A 8 54.29 13.86 1.08
C ALA A 8 55.62 13.43 0.38
N ALA A 9 55.47 13.44 -0.96
CA ALA A 9 56.31 14.07 -2.00
C ALA A 9 57.62 13.41 -2.44
N VAL A 10 57.71 13.16 -3.76
CA VAL A 10 58.77 13.52 -4.73
C VAL A 10 58.46 12.70 -6.01
N SER A 11 57.77 13.25 -7.01
CA SER A 11 58.24 14.08 -8.14
C SER A 11 58.56 13.29 -9.42
N ARG A 12 58.06 13.84 -10.54
CA ARG A 12 58.47 13.70 -11.94
C ARG A 12 57.95 12.49 -12.73
N LEU A 13 56.97 12.75 -13.60
CA LEU A 13 56.86 12.10 -14.92
C LEU A 13 56.11 13.02 -15.90
N CYS A 14 56.86 13.58 -16.84
CA CYS A 14 56.44 14.11 -18.14
C CYS A 14 57.73 14.40 -18.94
N PRO A 15 57.72 14.42 -20.29
CA PRO A 15 57.17 13.47 -21.26
C PRO A 15 58.29 12.85 -22.13
N LEU A 16 58.06 11.67 -22.74
CA LEU A 16 58.97 11.15 -23.76
C LEU A 16 58.34 11.33 -25.16
N VAL A 17 58.89 12.31 -25.88
CA VAL A 17 58.73 12.53 -27.31
C VAL A 17 59.46 11.43 -28.05
N ILE A 18 58.76 10.71 -28.93
CA ILE A 18 59.34 9.71 -29.84
C ILE A 18 59.63 10.43 -31.17
N PHE A 19 60.92 10.53 -31.50
CA PHE A 19 61.42 10.73 -32.85
C PHE A 19 62.53 9.71 -33.06
N LEU A 20 62.40 8.85 -34.07
CA LEU A 20 63.55 8.32 -34.82
C LEU A 20 63.10 7.64 -36.10
N CYS A 21 63.52 8.25 -37.21
CA CYS A 21 63.67 7.66 -38.52
C CYS A 21 64.49 6.36 -38.46
N VAL A 22 64.12 5.37 -39.27
CA VAL A 22 65.08 4.41 -39.83
C VAL A 22 64.78 4.22 -41.31
N VAL A 23 65.79 4.56 -42.11
CA VAL A 23 65.99 4.23 -43.52
C VAL A 23 66.55 2.80 -43.59
N SER A 24 66.09 1.97 -44.53
CA SER A 24 66.98 0.98 -45.15
C SER A 24 66.50 0.54 -46.55
N GLN A 25 67.42 0.67 -47.50
CA GLN A 25 67.44 -0.03 -48.79
C GLN A 25 67.94 -1.47 -48.57
N SER A 26 67.45 -2.43 -49.37
CA SER A 26 68.26 -3.12 -50.38
C SER A 26 67.59 -4.37 -50.95
N CYS A 27 67.82 -4.54 -52.26
CA CYS A 27 67.56 -5.72 -53.09
C CYS A 27 68.24 -7.00 -52.57
N TYR A 28 67.67 -8.17 -52.89
CA TYR A 28 68.31 -9.21 -53.72
C TYR A 28 67.29 -10.33 -54.00
N GLY A 29 67.26 -10.82 -55.23
CA GLY A 29 66.31 -11.82 -55.70
C GLY A 29 66.66 -13.26 -55.32
N THR A 30 65.74 -14.17 -55.62
CA THR A 30 66.05 -15.53 -56.05
C THR A 30 64.88 -16.15 -56.81
N ARG A 31 65.27 -17.04 -57.70
CA ARG A 31 64.58 -17.61 -58.85
C ARG A 31 64.17 -19.04 -58.52
N VAL A 32 62.97 -19.46 -58.91
CA VAL A 32 62.64 -20.88 -59.12
C VAL A 32 61.71 -21.00 -60.34
N ASP A 33 62.26 -21.57 -61.42
CA ASP A 33 61.55 -22.13 -62.58
C ASP A 33 60.82 -23.44 -62.14
N LEU A 34 59.72 -23.94 -62.72
CA LEU A 34 59.62 -24.62 -64.03
C LEU A 34 58.23 -25.30 -64.19
N MET A 35 57.88 -25.63 -65.45
CA MET A 35 56.81 -26.52 -66.00
C MET A 35 55.45 -25.86 -66.30
N SER A 36 55.16 -25.40 -67.53
CA SER A 36 54.91 -26.10 -68.81
C SER A 36 53.60 -26.90 -68.86
N ASN A 37 52.62 -26.43 -69.66
CA ASN A 37 52.14 -27.22 -70.79
C ASN A 37 51.45 -26.39 -71.91
N ARG A 38 51.97 -26.64 -73.13
CA ARG A 38 51.48 -26.45 -74.52
C ARG A 38 49.99 -26.80 -74.70
N ALA A 39 49.25 -26.47 -75.76
CA ALA A 39 49.40 -25.98 -77.15
C ALA A 39 47.98 -25.52 -77.60
N GLN A 40 47.71 -24.78 -78.67
CA GLN A 40 48.03 -25.04 -80.08
C GLN A 40 47.91 -23.75 -80.90
N ARG A 41 48.88 -23.57 -81.78
CA ARG A 41 48.92 -22.61 -82.88
C ARG A 41 49.09 -23.46 -84.13
N ASN A 42 48.16 -23.37 -85.10
CA ASN A 42 48.34 -23.96 -86.41
C ASN A 42 48.38 -22.86 -87.47
N GLN A 43 49.38 -23.03 -88.34
CA GLN A 43 49.87 -22.17 -89.40
C GLN A 43 48.95 -22.13 -90.62
N THR A 44 49.06 -21.07 -91.41
CA THR A 44 49.35 -21.06 -92.87
C THR A 44 49.20 -19.61 -93.36
N LYS A 45 49.91 -19.03 -94.33
CA LYS A 45 51.09 -19.34 -95.14
C LYS A 45 51.34 -18.00 -95.87
N LEU A 46 52.54 -17.43 -95.81
CA LEU A 46 52.90 -16.25 -96.61
C LEU A 46 53.14 -16.69 -98.07
N LEU A 47 52.47 -16.02 -98.99
CA LEU A 47 52.74 -16.01 -100.43
C LEU A 47 52.85 -14.54 -100.84
N ASP A 48 53.88 -14.29 -101.65
CA ASP A 48 54.42 -13.00 -102.06
C ASP A 48 53.57 -12.33 -103.17
N THR A 49 53.82 -11.03 -103.41
CA THR A 49 53.28 -10.15 -104.48
C THR A 49 51.79 -9.77 -104.31
N ASP A 50 51.33 -8.52 -104.49
CA ASP A 50 51.66 -7.46 -105.43
C ASP A 50 51.12 -6.12 -104.89
N LYS A 51 51.64 -5.01 -105.41
CA LYS A 51 51.12 -3.67 -105.17
C LYS A 51 49.69 -3.58 -105.70
N ASP A 52 48.70 -3.31 -104.85
CA ASP A 52 47.57 -2.53 -105.31
C ASP A 52 46.89 -1.72 -104.19
N SER A 53 46.60 -0.48 -104.55
CA SER A 53 46.01 0.56 -103.73
C SER A 53 44.52 0.32 -103.52
N HIS A 54 44.09 -0.12 -102.34
CA HIS A 54 42.69 0.00 -101.92
C HIS A 54 42.55 0.34 -100.43
N HIS A 55 42.18 1.61 -100.20
CA HIS A 55 41.33 2.12 -99.12
C HIS A 55 41.33 1.33 -97.81
N ARG A 56 42.19 1.76 -96.88
CA ARG A 56 42.06 1.48 -95.46
C ARG A 56 40.66 1.91 -95.00
N PRO A 57 39.87 1.08 -94.28
CA PRO A 57 38.58 1.51 -93.76
C PRO A 57 38.80 2.72 -92.84
N LYS A 58 38.09 3.81 -93.09
CA LYS A 58 38.13 5.03 -92.27
C LYS A 58 37.72 4.63 -90.85
N ARG A 59 38.60 4.83 -89.86
CA ARG A 59 38.22 4.73 -88.45
C ARG A 59 37.24 5.86 -88.17
N GLY A 60 36.02 5.51 -87.77
CA GLY A 60 35.11 6.44 -87.11
C GLY A 60 35.76 6.98 -85.84
N TRP A 61 35.28 8.14 -85.41
CA TRP A 61 35.71 8.86 -84.22
C TRP A 61 36.01 7.93 -83.04
N ILE A 62 37.24 7.97 -82.52
CA ILE A 62 37.70 7.12 -81.40
C ILE A 62 37.23 7.67 -80.04
N TRP A 63 36.63 8.87 -80.01
CA TRP A 63 36.18 9.54 -78.80
C TRP A 63 34.66 9.67 -78.83
N ASN A 64 33.95 8.66 -78.31
CA ASN A 64 32.50 8.74 -78.11
C ASN A 64 32.11 9.47 -76.82
N GLN A 65 33.08 9.89 -76.00
CA GLN A 65 32.87 10.55 -74.72
C GLN A 65 33.94 11.62 -74.45
N PHE A 66 33.50 12.81 -74.03
CA PHE A 66 34.34 13.86 -73.43
C PHE A 66 33.93 14.09 -71.97
N PHE A 67 34.83 14.70 -71.20
CA PHE A 67 34.63 15.00 -69.79
C PHE A 67 34.86 16.48 -69.55
N VAL A 68 34.04 17.08 -68.70
CA VAL A 68 34.14 18.48 -68.30
C VAL A 68 33.84 18.57 -66.80
N LEU A 69 34.68 19.25 -66.03
CA LEU A 69 34.43 19.44 -64.59
C LEU A 69 33.25 20.41 -64.41
N GLU A 70 32.40 20.14 -63.43
CA GLU A 70 31.38 21.10 -63.02
C GLU A 70 31.96 22.32 -62.30
N GLU A 71 31.11 23.34 -62.12
CA GLU A 71 31.38 24.53 -61.30
C GLU A 71 32.74 25.20 -61.54
N HIS A 72 33.18 25.24 -62.81
CA HIS A 72 34.45 25.85 -63.19
C HIS A 72 34.56 27.31 -62.75
N ILE A 73 35.51 27.57 -61.85
CA ILE A 73 35.76 28.90 -61.27
C ILE A 73 36.78 29.65 -62.14
N GLY A 74 36.31 30.37 -63.16
CA GLY A 74 37.17 31.24 -63.98
C GLY A 74 36.42 32.05 -65.05
N PRO A 75 36.98 33.17 -65.54
CA PRO A 75 36.37 33.99 -66.59
C PRO A 75 36.53 33.40 -68.01
N GLU A 76 37.34 32.35 -68.16
CA GLU A 76 37.62 31.71 -69.44
C GLU A 76 36.67 30.54 -69.72
N LEU A 77 36.41 30.30 -71.00
CA LEU A 77 35.62 29.15 -71.44
C LEU A 77 36.38 27.87 -71.09
N GLN A 78 35.69 26.90 -70.49
CA GLN A 78 36.32 25.67 -70.05
C GLN A 78 36.51 24.71 -71.23
N TYR A 79 37.75 24.36 -71.55
CA TYR A 79 38.04 23.43 -72.64
C TYR A 79 37.53 22.02 -72.32
N VAL A 80 36.75 21.43 -73.23
CA VAL A 80 36.14 20.10 -73.10
C VAL A 80 36.90 19.06 -73.90
N GLY A 81 37.37 19.43 -75.08
CA GLY A 81 38.03 18.51 -76.00
C GLY A 81 38.11 19.07 -77.41
N LYS A 82 38.65 18.29 -78.33
CA LYS A 82 38.83 18.69 -79.72
C LYS A 82 38.29 17.64 -80.66
N LEU A 83 37.54 18.09 -81.66
CA LEU A 83 37.16 17.29 -82.79
C LEU A 83 38.17 17.49 -83.93
N HIS A 84 38.54 16.41 -84.60
CA HIS A 84 39.42 16.44 -85.75
C HIS A 84 38.96 15.46 -86.84
N SER A 85 38.66 16.00 -88.02
CA SER A 85 38.32 15.21 -89.20
C SER A 85 39.57 14.69 -89.89
N ASN A 86 39.54 13.45 -90.38
CA ASN A 86 40.64 12.89 -91.17
C ASN A 86 40.87 13.59 -92.51
N SER A 87 39.91 14.42 -92.94
CA SER A 87 39.95 15.20 -94.17
C SER A 87 40.52 16.60 -93.95
N ASP A 88 40.74 16.98 -92.69
CA ASP A 88 41.34 18.25 -92.30
C ASP A 88 42.86 18.19 -92.44
N LYS A 89 43.40 18.99 -93.36
CA LYS A 89 44.84 19.11 -93.63
C LYS A 89 45.48 20.29 -92.90
N GLY A 90 44.74 20.99 -92.05
CA GLY A 90 45.19 22.20 -91.36
C GLY A 90 45.28 23.43 -92.28
N ASP A 91 44.62 23.40 -93.44
CA ASP A 91 44.57 24.49 -94.42
C ASP A 91 43.28 25.34 -94.32
N GLY A 92 42.46 25.09 -93.30
CA GLY A 92 41.18 25.78 -93.07
C GLY A 92 40.06 25.35 -94.03
N SER A 93 40.22 24.24 -94.76
CA SER A 93 39.22 23.73 -95.69
C SER A 93 38.03 23.02 -95.02
N VAL A 94 38.15 22.68 -93.74
CA VAL A 94 37.11 21.98 -92.97
C VAL A 94 36.46 22.93 -91.97
N ARG A 95 35.13 22.89 -91.92
CA ARG A 95 34.33 23.58 -90.90
C ARG A 95 33.67 22.56 -89.97
N TYR A 96 33.91 22.69 -88.67
CA TYR A 96 33.27 21.87 -87.64
C TYR A 96 31.98 22.51 -87.17
N ILE A 97 30.91 21.72 -87.05
CA ILE A 97 29.62 22.20 -86.54
C ILE A 97 29.09 21.21 -85.51
N LEU A 98 28.56 21.76 -84.43
CA LEU A 98 27.94 21.05 -83.32
C LEU A 98 26.41 21.21 -83.36
N SER A 99 25.70 20.12 -83.14
CA SER A 99 24.24 20.04 -82.99
C SER A 99 23.87 19.18 -81.77
N GLY A 100 22.62 19.26 -81.31
CA GLY A 100 22.14 18.50 -80.15
C GLY A 100 21.90 19.39 -78.92
N GLU A 101 21.83 18.77 -77.74
CA GLU A 101 21.41 19.44 -76.53
C GLU A 101 22.49 20.35 -75.94
N GLY A 102 22.22 21.65 -75.86
CA GLY A 102 23.17 22.65 -75.35
C GLY A 102 24.20 23.13 -76.39
N ALA A 103 24.17 22.62 -77.63
CA ALA A 103 25.02 23.09 -78.71
C ALA A 103 24.76 24.58 -79.03
N GLY A 104 25.83 25.38 -79.12
CA GLY A 104 25.77 26.81 -79.42
C GLY A 104 25.35 27.70 -78.25
N SER A 105 24.90 27.13 -77.12
CA SER A 105 24.51 27.88 -75.92
C SER A 105 25.29 27.51 -74.66
N ILE A 106 25.57 26.22 -74.47
CA ILE A 106 26.34 25.66 -73.35
C ILE A 106 27.69 25.20 -73.88
N PHE A 107 27.71 24.47 -75.00
CA PHE A 107 28.92 24.01 -75.65
C PHE A 107 29.13 24.75 -76.97
N ILE A 108 30.28 25.39 -77.12
CA ILE A 108 30.66 26.13 -78.30
C ILE A 108 31.87 25.44 -78.92
N ILE A 109 31.82 25.22 -80.23
CA ILE A 109 32.94 24.68 -81.00
C ILE A 109 33.58 25.80 -81.82
N ASP A 110 34.90 25.90 -81.80
CA ASP A 110 35.63 26.68 -82.80
C ASP A 110 35.50 25.97 -84.15
N GLU A 111 34.83 26.62 -85.09
CA GLU A 111 34.49 26.05 -86.39
C GLU A 111 35.74 25.73 -87.24
N THR A 112 36.89 26.33 -86.95
CA THR A 112 38.15 26.15 -87.69
C THR A 112 39.10 25.20 -86.99
N SER A 113 39.23 25.29 -85.67
CA SER A 113 40.17 24.45 -84.91
C SER A 113 39.55 23.14 -84.43
N GLY A 114 38.22 23.07 -84.32
CA GLY A 114 37.49 21.94 -83.76
C GLY A 114 37.51 21.87 -82.23
N ASP A 115 38.04 22.88 -81.54
CA ASP A 115 38.09 22.91 -80.07
C ASP A 115 36.71 23.22 -79.48
N ILE A 116 36.24 22.36 -78.58
CA ILE A 116 34.97 22.50 -77.88
C ILE A 116 35.24 23.10 -76.50
N HIS A 117 34.48 24.13 -76.16
CA HIS A 117 34.49 24.75 -74.84
C HIS A 117 33.10 24.82 -74.24
N ALA A 118 32.99 24.72 -72.91
CA ALA A 118 31.80 25.06 -72.16
C ALA A 118 31.78 26.57 -71.89
N ALA A 119 30.70 27.23 -72.29
CA ALA A 119 30.49 28.66 -72.17
C ALA A 119 29.67 29.09 -70.95
N LYS A 120 29.14 28.11 -70.21
CA LYS A 120 28.42 28.30 -68.96
C LYS A 120 28.98 27.36 -67.92
N SER A 121 28.84 27.73 -66.64
CA SER A 121 29.03 26.78 -65.56
C SER A 121 28.03 25.63 -65.70
N LEU A 122 28.51 24.44 -65.37
CA LEU A 122 27.75 23.20 -65.38
C LEU A 122 27.58 22.76 -63.93
N ASP A 123 26.45 22.11 -63.67
CA ASP A 123 26.03 21.57 -62.37
C ASP A 123 25.54 20.14 -62.67
N ARG A 124 26.25 19.16 -62.12
CA ARG A 124 26.05 17.73 -62.38
C ARG A 124 24.77 17.24 -61.68
N GLU A 125 24.49 17.72 -60.47
CA GLU A 125 23.30 17.41 -59.67
C GLU A 125 22.04 17.81 -60.44
N ARG A 126 22.12 18.91 -61.19
CA ARG A 126 21.06 19.31 -62.12
C ARG A 126 21.08 18.48 -63.41
N LYS A 127 22.24 18.27 -64.03
CA LYS A 127 22.37 17.47 -65.26
C LYS A 127 23.77 16.91 -65.49
N SER A 128 23.90 15.59 -65.38
CA SER A 128 25.18 14.87 -65.42
C SER A 128 25.74 14.55 -66.81
N GLN A 129 24.94 14.64 -67.88
CA GLN A 129 25.42 14.36 -69.24
C GLN A 129 24.62 15.06 -70.34
N TYR A 130 25.30 15.31 -71.46
CA TYR A 130 24.74 15.92 -72.66
C TYR A 130 25.05 15.06 -73.88
N VAL A 131 24.06 14.82 -74.73
CA VAL A 131 24.22 14.10 -75.99
C VAL A 131 24.29 15.12 -77.13
N LEU A 132 25.39 15.06 -77.89
CA LEU A 132 25.70 15.99 -78.95
C LEU A 132 26.07 15.25 -80.23
N HIS A 133 25.89 15.93 -81.35
CA HIS A 133 26.22 15.44 -82.67
C HIS A 133 27.21 16.39 -83.34
N ALA A 134 28.22 15.84 -84.00
CA ALA A 134 29.22 16.59 -84.74
C ALA A 134 29.16 16.29 -86.23
N ARG A 135 29.32 17.33 -87.04
CA ARG A 135 29.54 17.25 -88.48
C ARG A 135 30.78 18.03 -88.90
N ALA A 136 31.56 17.45 -89.81
CA ALA A 136 32.65 18.12 -90.50
C ALA A 136 32.23 18.35 -91.96
N ILE A 137 32.23 19.59 -92.40
CA ILE A 137 31.83 19.98 -93.76
C ILE A 137 32.97 20.68 -94.48
N ASP A 138 32.95 20.64 -95.82
CA ASP A 138 33.86 21.43 -96.65
C ASP A 138 33.46 22.90 -96.62
N TRP A 139 34.40 23.79 -96.26
CA TRP A 139 34.15 25.23 -96.10
C TRP A 139 33.59 25.90 -97.37
N ARG A 140 33.96 25.42 -98.56
CA ARG A 140 33.58 26.03 -99.85
C ARG A 140 32.27 25.49 -100.40
N THR A 141 32.06 24.18 -100.25
CA THR A 141 30.93 23.48 -100.89
C THR A 141 29.80 23.14 -99.92
N ASN A 142 30.01 23.33 -98.62
CA ASN A 142 29.07 23.01 -97.55
C ASN A 142 28.63 21.52 -97.56
N ARG A 143 29.41 20.65 -98.22
CA ARG A 143 29.15 19.20 -98.28
C ARG A 143 29.72 18.53 -97.05
N SER A 144 28.98 17.58 -96.49
CA SER A 144 29.47 16.72 -95.41
C SER A 144 30.67 15.91 -95.89
N LEU A 145 31.80 16.07 -95.22
CA LEU A 145 33.03 15.32 -95.48
C LEU A 145 32.99 13.95 -94.79
N GLU A 146 32.24 13.88 -93.69
CA GLU A 146 32.05 12.69 -92.87
C GLU A 146 30.57 12.52 -92.49
N ALA A 147 30.21 11.33 -92.03
CA ALA A 147 28.89 11.09 -91.44
C ALA A 147 28.78 11.84 -90.10
N GLU A 148 27.56 12.24 -89.73
CA GLU A 148 27.28 12.80 -88.41
C GLU A 148 27.64 11.79 -87.32
N SER A 149 28.37 12.24 -86.30
CA SER A 149 28.83 11.40 -85.19
C SER A 149 28.20 11.87 -83.90
N GLU A 150 27.53 10.96 -83.19
CA GLU A 150 27.05 11.18 -81.82
C GLU A 150 28.19 10.98 -80.83
N PHE A 151 28.25 11.84 -79.81
CA PHE A 151 29.13 11.71 -78.67
C PHE A 151 28.48 12.29 -77.41
N ILE A 152 28.97 11.88 -76.25
CA ILE A 152 28.43 12.31 -74.95
C ILE A 152 29.47 13.19 -74.26
N ILE A 153 29.04 14.34 -73.75
CA ILE A 153 29.82 15.10 -72.75
C ILE A 153 29.31 14.70 -71.38
N LYS A 154 30.17 14.06 -70.58
CA LYS A 154 29.90 13.74 -69.18
C LYS A 154 30.43 14.85 -68.28
N VAL A 155 29.58 15.34 -67.40
CA VAL A 155 29.97 16.29 -66.36
C VAL A 155 30.64 15.50 -65.24
N GLN A 156 31.86 15.87 -64.89
CA GLN A 156 32.63 15.28 -63.80
C GLN A 156 32.31 15.98 -62.49
N ASP A 157 32.10 15.15 -61.49
CA ASP A 157 31.73 15.51 -60.13
C ASP A 157 32.83 16.29 -59.39
N VAL A 158 32.42 17.31 -58.64
CA VAL A 158 33.22 18.08 -57.68
C VAL A 158 32.48 18.04 -56.34
N ASN A 159 33.21 17.85 -55.24
CA ASN A 159 32.61 17.74 -53.91
C ASN A 159 32.13 19.10 -53.35
N ASP A 160 31.00 19.60 -53.85
CA ASP A 160 30.44 20.90 -53.51
C ASP A 160 29.15 20.82 -52.67
N ASN A 161 28.55 19.64 -52.52
CA ASN A 161 27.45 19.40 -51.60
C ASN A 161 27.95 18.77 -50.30
N ALA A 162 27.47 19.30 -49.18
CA ALA A 162 27.73 18.70 -47.87
C ALA A 162 26.65 17.66 -47.53
N PRO A 163 26.97 16.58 -46.78
CA PRO A 163 25.97 15.67 -46.28
C PRO A 163 24.90 16.39 -45.45
N THR A 164 23.62 16.08 -45.68
CA THR A 164 22.49 16.69 -44.96
C THR A 164 21.64 15.63 -44.27
N PHE A 165 20.95 16.02 -43.18
CA PHE A 165 20.01 15.17 -42.45
C PHE A 165 18.58 15.73 -42.65
N PRO A 166 17.81 15.24 -43.65
CA PRO A 166 16.53 15.83 -44.02
C PRO A 166 15.49 15.85 -42.89
N ASP A 167 15.50 14.82 -42.05
CA ASP A 167 14.50 14.57 -41.02
C ASP A 167 14.97 14.98 -39.60
N GLY A 168 16.10 15.68 -39.49
CA GLY A 168 16.66 16.11 -38.20
C GLY A 168 16.05 17.42 -37.67
N PRO A 169 16.12 17.70 -36.35
CA PRO A 169 16.69 16.85 -35.28
C PRO A 169 15.78 15.66 -34.92
N PHE A 170 16.39 14.62 -34.34
CA PHE A 170 15.70 13.36 -34.04
C PHE A 170 15.44 13.17 -32.55
N SER A 171 14.45 12.33 -32.21
CA SER A 171 14.20 11.86 -30.85
C SER A 171 14.11 10.34 -30.81
N ALA A 172 14.71 9.74 -29.80
CA ALA A 172 14.69 8.30 -29.59
C ALA A 172 14.59 7.97 -28.10
N THR A 173 14.22 6.73 -27.81
CA THR A 173 14.11 6.21 -26.45
C THR A 173 14.88 4.91 -26.32
N VAL A 174 15.49 4.67 -25.16
CA VAL A 174 16.14 3.40 -24.84
C VAL A 174 15.93 3.10 -23.35
N PRO A 175 15.67 1.85 -22.97
CA PRO A 175 15.64 1.47 -21.56
C PRO A 175 16.96 1.81 -20.87
N GLU A 176 16.89 2.33 -19.66
CA GLU A 176 18.07 2.42 -18.82
C GLU A 176 18.65 1.03 -18.53
N MET A 177 19.91 1.00 -18.07
CA MET A 177 20.67 -0.22 -17.83
C MET A 177 20.72 -1.21 -19.01
N SER A 178 20.44 -0.74 -20.23
CA SER A 178 20.52 -1.57 -21.43
C SER A 178 21.94 -2.09 -21.64
N ASP A 179 22.05 -3.35 -22.08
CA ASP A 179 23.33 -3.97 -22.39
C ASP A 179 24.12 -3.15 -23.43
N ILE A 180 25.45 -3.18 -23.32
CA ILE A 180 26.35 -2.54 -24.29
C ILE A 180 26.07 -3.12 -25.69
N GLY A 181 25.92 -2.23 -26.67
CA GLY A 181 25.64 -2.60 -28.06
C GLY A 181 24.15 -2.63 -28.42
N THR A 182 23.25 -2.33 -27.48
CA THR A 182 21.80 -2.20 -27.75
C THR A 182 21.56 -1.11 -28.79
N SER A 183 20.81 -1.43 -29.84
CA SER A 183 20.49 -0.49 -30.93
C SER A 183 19.45 0.52 -30.46
N VAL A 184 19.76 1.81 -30.57
CA VAL A 184 18.89 2.91 -30.11
C VAL A 184 18.13 3.53 -31.27
N PHE A 185 18.86 4.00 -32.28
CA PHE A 185 18.30 4.72 -33.42
C PHE A 185 19.25 4.65 -34.61
N GLN A 186 18.75 4.75 -35.84
CA GLN A 186 19.57 4.82 -37.04
C GLN A 186 19.36 6.17 -37.71
N VAL A 187 20.41 6.99 -37.79
CA VAL A 187 20.38 8.22 -38.57
C VAL A 187 20.71 7.93 -40.03
N THR A 188 20.11 8.70 -40.92
CA THR A 188 20.41 8.66 -42.36
C THR A 188 20.72 10.07 -42.83
N ALA A 189 21.90 10.25 -43.43
CA ALA A 189 22.27 11.46 -44.15
C ALA A 189 22.26 11.19 -45.65
N SER A 190 22.04 12.25 -46.43
CA SER A 190 22.09 12.24 -47.89
C SER A 190 23.09 13.27 -48.40
N ASP A 191 23.87 12.86 -49.38
CA ASP A 191 24.78 13.71 -50.14
C ASP A 191 24.35 13.69 -51.61
N ALA A 192 24.39 14.84 -52.28
CA ALA A 192 23.90 14.99 -53.65
C ALA A 192 24.98 14.61 -54.69
N ASP A 193 26.26 14.60 -54.31
CA ASP A 193 27.39 14.35 -55.20
C ASP A 193 27.39 12.89 -55.72
N ASP A 194 28.27 12.57 -56.67
CA ASP A 194 28.38 11.23 -57.24
C ASP A 194 29.10 10.25 -56.27
N PRO A 195 28.48 9.12 -55.86
CA PRO A 195 29.12 8.18 -54.94
C PRO A 195 30.21 7.34 -55.62
N THR A 196 30.31 7.34 -56.94
CA THR A 196 31.25 6.53 -57.72
C THR A 196 32.54 7.27 -58.08
N TYR A 197 32.54 8.61 -57.97
CA TYR A 197 33.68 9.46 -58.29
C TYR A 197 34.26 10.03 -56.99
N GLY A 198 35.59 9.97 -56.79
CA GLY A 198 36.26 10.64 -55.67
C GLY A 198 35.92 10.20 -54.23
N ASN A 199 34.92 9.31 -54.03
CA ASN A 199 34.20 9.09 -52.78
C ASN A 199 33.41 10.34 -52.28
N SER A 200 33.03 11.26 -53.18
CA SER A 200 32.37 12.53 -52.84
C SER A 200 31.04 12.33 -52.11
N ALA A 201 30.21 11.36 -52.51
CA ALA A 201 28.96 11.07 -51.76
C ALA A 201 29.03 9.86 -50.80
N LYS A 202 30.24 9.40 -50.44
CA LYS A 202 30.39 8.26 -49.51
C LYS A 202 30.48 8.75 -48.07
N ILE A 203 29.36 8.69 -47.37
CA ILE A 203 29.21 9.22 -46.02
C ILE A 203 29.83 8.29 -44.96
N VAL A 204 30.54 8.89 -44.00
CA VAL A 204 30.96 8.28 -42.75
C VAL A 204 30.36 9.02 -41.56
N TYR A 205 29.76 8.27 -40.65
CA TYR A 205 29.16 8.80 -39.42
C TYR A 205 30.16 8.82 -38.27
N SER A 206 30.11 9.86 -37.46
CA SER A 206 30.87 9.98 -36.20
C SER A 206 30.07 10.71 -35.13
N ILE A 207 30.41 10.50 -33.87
CA ILE A 207 29.83 11.22 -32.73
C ILE A 207 30.77 12.38 -32.37
N LEU A 208 30.23 13.59 -32.33
CA LEU A 208 30.92 14.78 -31.82
C LEU A 208 30.67 14.95 -30.31
N GLU A 209 29.42 14.73 -29.86
CA GLU A 209 29.02 14.81 -28.45
C GLU A 209 28.08 13.65 -28.11
N GLY A 210 28.22 13.08 -26.90
CA GLY A 210 27.46 11.89 -26.47
C GLY A 210 28.33 10.72 -26.02
N GLN A 211 29.64 10.80 -26.23
CA GLN A 211 30.61 9.91 -25.58
C GLN A 211 30.67 10.19 -24.06
N PRO A 212 30.95 9.17 -23.22
CA PRO A 212 31.20 7.77 -23.56
C PRO A 212 29.92 6.89 -23.63
N TYR A 213 28.73 7.48 -23.55
CA TYR A 213 27.46 6.76 -23.37
C TYR A 213 26.96 6.04 -24.63
N PHE A 214 27.22 6.60 -25.81
CA PHE A 214 26.76 6.07 -27.09
C PHE A 214 27.90 5.86 -28.08
N SER A 215 27.73 4.94 -29.01
CA SER A 215 28.59 4.73 -30.18
C SER A 215 27.77 4.79 -31.45
N VAL A 216 28.37 5.13 -32.58
CA VAL A 216 27.71 5.11 -33.89
C VAL A 216 28.51 4.22 -34.83
N ASP A 217 27.82 3.36 -35.55
CA ASP A 217 28.45 2.60 -36.62
C ASP A 217 28.78 3.54 -37.79
N PRO A 218 30.05 3.66 -38.19
CA PRO A 218 30.49 4.67 -39.15
C PRO A 218 29.94 4.47 -40.56
N LYS A 219 29.42 3.28 -40.90
CA LYS A 219 28.91 2.97 -42.25
C LYS A 219 27.39 3.01 -42.31
N THR A 220 26.72 2.59 -41.25
CA THR A 220 25.27 2.41 -41.22
C THR A 220 24.52 3.52 -40.50
N GLY A 221 25.21 4.32 -39.68
CA GLY A 221 24.57 5.38 -38.88
C GLY A 221 23.78 4.84 -37.68
N ILE A 222 23.89 3.55 -37.37
CA ILE A 222 23.21 2.94 -36.20
C ILE A 222 23.92 3.39 -34.92
N ILE A 223 23.18 4.10 -34.08
CA ILE A 223 23.58 4.50 -32.73
C ILE A 223 23.29 3.35 -31.77
N ARG A 224 24.27 2.99 -30.96
CA ARG A 224 24.19 1.93 -29.94
C ARG A 224 24.63 2.44 -28.57
N THR A 225 24.13 1.83 -27.51
CA THR A 225 24.64 2.03 -26.16
C THR A 225 26.12 1.59 -26.09
N ALA A 226 26.97 2.39 -25.46
CA ALA A 226 28.38 2.09 -25.22
C ALA A 226 28.70 1.85 -23.73
N MET A 227 27.77 2.23 -22.84
CA MET A 227 27.82 1.92 -21.40
C MET A 227 26.49 1.33 -20.95
N SER A 228 26.54 0.42 -19.98
CA SER A 228 25.37 -0.26 -19.42
C SER A 228 24.91 0.27 -18.07
N ASN A 229 25.58 1.29 -17.51
CA ASN A 229 25.23 1.91 -16.22
C ASN A 229 24.56 3.29 -16.41
N MET A 230 23.89 3.47 -17.54
CA MET A 230 23.01 4.61 -17.75
C MET A 230 21.77 4.42 -16.89
N ASP A 231 21.48 5.41 -16.06
CA ASP A 231 20.50 5.37 -14.97
C ASP A 231 19.63 6.62 -15.12
N ARG A 232 18.30 6.42 -15.20
CA ARG A 232 17.28 7.42 -15.44
C ARG A 232 17.08 8.30 -14.21
N GLU A 233 17.10 7.73 -13.01
CA GLU A 233 17.00 8.41 -11.71
C GLU A 233 18.13 9.43 -11.53
N THR A 234 19.31 9.13 -12.08
CA THR A 234 20.45 10.05 -12.11
C THR A 234 20.37 11.04 -13.29
N ARG A 235 20.13 10.55 -14.52
CA ARG A 235 20.06 11.38 -15.72
C ARG A 235 19.23 10.71 -16.82
N ASN A 236 18.04 11.26 -17.06
CA ASN A 236 17.08 10.72 -18.02
C ASN A 236 17.22 11.22 -19.48
N HIS A 237 18.01 12.26 -19.77
CA HIS A 237 18.14 12.83 -21.12
C HIS A 237 19.58 13.01 -21.59
N TYR A 238 19.83 12.62 -22.85
CA TYR A 238 21.11 12.73 -23.52
C TYR A 238 20.93 13.35 -24.91
N ALA A 239 21.67 14.43 -25.19
CA ALA A 239 21.78 14.98 -26.54
C ALA A 239 23.04 14.38 -27.19
N VAL A 240 22.85 13.68 -28.31
CA VAL A 240 23.95 13.08 -29.09
C VAL A 240 24.10 13.84 -30.39
N LEU A 241 25.23 14.55 -30.56
CA LEU A 241 25.54 15.27 -31.78
C LEU A 241 26.26 14.33 -32.75
N ILE A 242 25.59 13.99 -33.85
CA ILE A 242 26.13 13.14 -34.91
C ILE A 242 26.61 14.02 -36.06
N GLN A 243 27.78 13.68 -36.59
CA GLN A 243 28.31 14.24 -37.82
C GLN A 243 28.27 13.18 -38.92
N ALA A 244 27.81 13.59 -40.10
CA ALA A 244 27.99 12.88 -41.35
C ALA A 244 29.06 13.64 -42.15
N LYS A 245 30.11 12.95 -42.56
CA LYS A 245 31.21 13.52 -43.33
C LYS A 245 31.39 12.74 -44.62
N ASP A 246 31.49 13.44 -45.75
CA ASP A 246 31.87 12.78 -47.00
C ASP A 246 33.35 12.32 -46.96
N MET A 247 33.69 11.35 -47.80
CA MET A 247 35.03 10.78 -47.86
C MET A 247 35.82 11.28 -49.06
N ALA A 248 35.68 12.54 -49.46
CA ALA A 248 36.59 13.13 -50.44
C ALA A 248 38.04 13.18 -49.87
N GLY A 249 38.82 12.16 -50.21
CA GLY A 249 40.29 12.15 -50.15
C GLY A 249 40.95 12.57 -48.82
N SER A 250 40.63 11.91 -47.71
CA SER A 250 41.38 11.87 -46.42
C SER A 250 41.80 13.16 -45.71
N VAL A 251 41.71 14.36 -46.31
CA VAL A 251 42.01 15.65 -45.67
C VAL A 251 41.19 16.77 -46.36
N GLY A 252 39.86 16.79 -46.23
CA GLY A 252 39.09 17.91 -46.80
C GLY A 252 37.57 17.79 -46.91
N GLY A 253 36.99 16.60 -46.71
CA GLY A 253 35.55 16.40 -46.92
C GLY A 253 34.61 17.34 -46.16
N LEU A 254 33.47 17.67 -46.76
CA LEU A 254 32.41 18.48 -46.17
C LEU A 254 31.65 17.66 -45.14
N SER A 255 30.97 18.36 -44.22
CA SER A 255 30.25 17.69 -43.13
C SER A 255 28.96 18.40 -42.77
N GLY A 256 27.92 17.61 -42.56
CA GLY A 256 26.70 18.02 -41.87
C GLY A 256 26.63 17.44 -40.46
N SER A 257 25.83 18.05 -39.60
CA SER A 257 25.58 17.53 -38.26
C SER A 257 24.11 17.60 -37.89
N THR A 258 23.68 16.71 -37.00
CA THR A 258 22.33 16.67 -36.44
C THR A 258 22.37 16.20 -35.00
N THR A 259 21.37 16.60 -34.21
CA THR A 259 21.23 16.16 -32.81
C THR A 259 20.17 15.08 -32.71
N VAL A 260 20.49 14.00 -31.99
CA VAL A 260 19.56 12.96 -31.57
C VAL A 260 19.33 13.10 -30.07
N ASN A 261 18.10 13.47 -29.68
CA ASN A 261 17.69 13.57 -28.28
C ASN A 261 17.22 12.21 -27.79
N ILE A 262 18.04 11.55 -26.97
CA ILE A 262 17.77 10.22 -26.41
C ILE A 262 17.22 10.37 -25.00
N THR A 263 16.03 9.83 -24.76
CA THR A 263 15.40 9.77 -23.44
C THR A 263 15.48 8.36 -22.89
N LEU A 264 15.94 8.19 -21.65
CA LEU A 264 15.92 6.89 -20.98
C LEU A 264 14.49 6.54 -20.57
N THR A 265 14.04 5.33 -20.89
CA THR A 265 12.78 4.79 -20.34
C THR A 265 13.07 4.00 -19.09
N ASP A 266 12.18 4.19 -18.12
CA ASP A 266 12.24 3.61 -16.78
C ASP A 266 12.25 2.08 -16.79
N VAL A 267 13.04 1.51 -15.90
CA VAL A 267 13.09 0.07 -15.61
C VAL A 267 12.99 -0.11 -14.11
N ASN A 268 12.33 -1.18 -13.64
CA ASN A 268 12.16 -1.42 -12.21
C ASN A 268 13.46 -1.93 -11.57
N ASP A 269 14.35 -1.03 -11.17
CA ASP A 269 15.62 -1.33 -10.52
C ASP A 269 15.71 -0.76 -9.08
N ASN A 270 14.75 0.06 -8.65
CA ASN A 270 14.71 0.56 -7.29
C ASN A 270 13.59 -0.10 -6.46
N PRO A 271 13.93 -0.77 -5.33
CA PRO A 271 12.90 -1.22 -4.40
C PRO A 271 12.35 -0.05 -3.56
N PRO A 272 11.09 -0.14 -3.09
CA PRO A 272 10.52 0.78 -2.12
C PRO A 272 11.40 0.84 -0.88
N LYS A 273 11.61 2.05 -0.34
CA LYS A 273 12.45 2.30 0.84
C LYS A 273 11.72 3.15 1.85
N PHE A 274 11.67 2.70 3.08
CA PHE A 274 11.19 3.53 4.17
C PHE A 274 12.29 4.51 4.60
N SER A 275 11.92 5.79 4.78
CA SER A 275 12.85 6.81 5.26
C SER A 275 13.39 6.54 6.68
N GLN A 276 12.62 5.82 7.50
CA GLN A 276 12.97 5.47 8.88
C GLN A 276 12.85 3.96 9.12
N LYS A 277 13.77 3.42 9.94
CA LYS A 277 13.71 2.03 10.42
C LYS A 277 12.60 1.79 11.44
N SER A 278 12.12 2.86 12.08
CA SER A 278 11.00 2.78 12.99
C SER A 278 10.19 4.07 13.03
N TYR A 279 8.88 3.94 13.07
CA TYR A 279 7.92 5.03 13.18
C TYR A 279 7.14 4.94 14.50
N GLN A 280 6.52 6.04 14.91
CA GLN A 280 5.65 6.08 16.07
C GLN A 280 4.35 6.81 15.74
N LEU A 281 3.23 6.24 16.16
CA LEU A 281 1.91 6.85 16.09
C LEU A 281 1.25 6.78 17.46
N TYR A 282 0.32 7.70 17.71
CA TYR A 282 -0.47 7.75 18.93
C TYR A 282 -1.94 7.59 18.60
N VAL A 283 -2.64 6.77 19.38
CA VAL A 283 -4.08 6.53 19.24
C VAL A 283 -4.73 6.44 20.62
N PRO A 284 -5.82 7.18 20.88
CA PRO A 284 -6.57 7.02 22.13
C PRO A 284 -7.25 5.65 22.16
N GLU A 285 -7.38 5.03 23.33
CA GLU A 285 -7.94 3.68 23.42
C GLU A 285 -9.42 3.57 23.00
N LEU A 286 -10.20 4.60 23.30
CA LEU A 286 -11.61 4.73 22.89
C LEU A 286 -11.78 5.12 21.41
N ALA A 287 -10.72 5.02 20.60
CA ALA A 287 -10.82 5.16 19.16
C ALA A 287 -11.79 4.11 18.58
N PRO A 288 -12.79 4.50 17.79
CA PRO A 288 -13.74 3.55 17.21
C PRO A 288 -13.04 2.64 16.19
N VAL A 289 -13.52 1.40 16.12
CA VAL A 289 -13.12 0.45 15.06
C VAL A 289 -13.38 1.07 13.68
N GLY A 290 -12.42 0.89 12.78
CA GLY A 290 -12.41 1.50 11.44
C GLY A 290 -11.73 2.86 11.37
N LYS A 291 -11.40 3.50 12.50
CA LYS A 291 -10.68 4.78 12.51
C LYS A 291 -9.27 4.61 11.92
N ALA A 292 -8.89 5.54 11.04
CA ALA A 292 -7.52 5.68 10.57
C ALA A 292 -6.62 6.17 11.72
N VAL A 293 -5.63 5.36 12.09
CA VAL A 293 -4.64 5.63 13.13
C VAL A 293 -3.52 6.53 12.62
N GLY A 294 -3.16 6.36 11.35
CA GLY A 294 -2.18 7.20 10.67
C GLY A 294 -1.82 6.65 9.30
N ARG A 295 -0.84 7.29 8.68
CA ARG A 295 -0.34 6.93 7.34
C ARG A 295 1.15 6.67 7.39
N ILE A 296 1.63 5.79 6.53
CA ILE A 296 3.05 5.49 6.35
C ILE A 296 3.38 5.49 4.86
N ARG A 297 4.60 5.89 4.51
CA ARG A 297 5.06 5.93 3.14
C ARG A 297 6.45 5.31 3.00
N ALA A 298 6.58 4.43 2.02
CA ALA A 298 7.85 4.08 1.40
C ALA A 298 8.02 4.90 0.11
N ASN A 299 9.25 5.20 -0.23
CA ASN A 299 9.64 5.92 -1.43
C ASN A 299 10.28 4.95 -2.42
N ASP A 300 9.84 5.03 -3.66
CA ASP A 300 10.39 4.30 -4.78
C ASP A 300 10.76 5.35 -5.82
N GLU A 301 11.98 5.27 -6.34
CA GLU A 301 12.56 6.30 -7.22
C GLU A 301 12.20 6.07 -8.69
N ASP A 302 11.64 4.91 -9.02
CA ASP A 302 11.18 4.54 -10.36
C ASP A 302 9.93 5.35 -10.78
N GLU A 303 9.48 5.17 -12.02
CA GLU A 303 8.35 5.90 -12.59
C GLU A 303 7.15 4.99 -12.94
N GLY A 304 5.93 5.57 -12.83
CA GLY A 304 4.71 4.89 -13.25
C GLY A 304 4.44 3.58 -12.49
N GLN A 305 4.30 2.48 -13.24
CA GLN A 305 3.98 1.15 -12.68
C GLN A 305 5.15 0.53 -11.92
N ASN A 306 6.40 0.93 -12.22
CA ASN A 306 7.57 0.38 -11.56
C ASN A 306 7.63 0.84 -10.10
N ALA A 307 7.29 2.10 -9.83
CA ALA A 307 7.13 2.64 -8.47
C ALA A 307 5.79 2.34 -7.77
N GLU A 308 4.93 1.49 -8.35
CA GLU A 308 3.66 1.10 -7.73
C GLU A 308 3.89 -0.01 -6.70
N MET A 309 3.46 0.25 -5.46
CA MET A 309 3.72 -0.63 -4.31
C MET A 309 2.47 -0.91 -3.48
N THR A 310 2.51 -2.00 -2.72
CA THR A 310 1.47 -2.37 -1.75
C THR A 310 2.05 -2.48 -0.36
N TYR A 311 1.23 -2.15 0.65
CA TYR A 311 1.62 -2.26 2.06
C TYR A 311 0.94 -3.44 2.73
N SER A 312 1.65 -4.10 3.64
CA SER A 312 1.10 -5.19 4.45
C SER A 312 1.67 -5.19 5.87
N ILE A 313 0.94 -5.80 6.81
CA ILE A 313 1.39 -6.06 8.18
C ILE A 313 1.81 -7.52 8.25
N SER A 314 3.10 -7.77 8.48
CA SER A 314 3.69 -9.11 8.43
C SER A 314 3.51 -9.92 9.72
N ASN A 315 3.32 -9.27 10.86
CA ASN A 315 3.13 -9.96 12.15
C ASN A 315 1.64 -10.14 12.51
N ALA A 316 1.25 -11.40 12.73
CA ALA A 316 -0.15 -11.82 12.89
C ALA A 316 -0.89 -11.13 14.05
N ASP A 317 -0.24 -11.01 15.22
CA ASP A 317 -0.86 -10.37 16.40
C ASP A 317 -1.29 -8.93 16.12
N ALA A 318 -0.48 -8.19 15.36
CA ALA A 318 -0.81 -6.83 14.99
C ALA A 318 -1.83 -6.78 13.84
N ALA A 319 -1.75 -7.70 12.88
CA ALA A 319 -2.72 -7.80 11.77
C ALA A 319 -4.14 -8.20 12.23
N ALA A 320 -4.27 -8.79 13.42
CA ALA A 320 -5.56 -9.06 14.07
C ALA A 320 -6.24 -7.79 14.60
N ILE A 321 -5.45 -6.82 15.08
CA ILE A 321 -5.94 -5.58 15.71
C ILE A 321 -5.95 -4.40 14.72
N PHE A 322 -5.03 -4.40 13.76
CA PHE A 322 -4.86 -3.34 12.77
C PHE A 322 -4.97 -3.88 11.35
N SER A 323 -5.40 -3.02 10.43
CA SER A 323 -5.34 -3.20 8.97
C SER A 323 -4.44 -2.15 8.38
N ILE A 324 -3.85 -2.47 7.23
CA ILE A 324 -3.22 -1.49 6.36
C ILE A 324 -3.79 -1.64 4.95
N THR A 325 -4.09 -0.52 4.31
CA THR A 325 -4.55 -0.46 2.91
C THR A 325 -3.74 0.58 2.17
N THR A 326 -3.40 0.31 0.91
CA THR A 326 -2.72 1.30 0.06
C THR A 326 -3.72 2.30 -0.49
N ASP A 327 -3.46 3.59 -0.28
CA ASP A 327 -4.18 4.69 -0.91
C ASP A 327 -3.70 4.84 -2.36
N ALA A 328 -4.61 4.70 -3.33
CA ALA A 328 -4.27 4.76 -4.75
C ALA A 328 -3.83 6.17 -5.20
N GLU A 329 -4.31 7.22 -4.52
CA GLU A 329 -3.98 8.60 -4.89
C GLU A 329 -2.65 9.04 -4.30
N SER A 330 -2.44 8.82 -2.99
CA SER A 330 -1.23 9.28 -2.31
C SER A 330 -0.08 8.25 -2.31
N ARG A 331 -0.36 6.99 -2.66
CA ARG A 331 0.58 5.84 -2.56
C ARG A 331 1.08 5.59 -1.13
N GLU A 332 0.28 5.98 -0.14
CA GLU A 332 0.57 5.78 1.28
C GLU A 332 -0.19 4.57 1.83
N GLY A 333 0.39 3.89 2.81
CA GLY A 333 -0.31 2.88 3.60
C GLY A 333 -1.14 3.55 4.70
N ILE A 334 -2.47 3.42 4.64
CA ILE A 334 -3.40 3.88 5.67
C ILE A 334 -3.55 2.77 6.71
N ILE A 335 -3.09 3.02 7.93
CA ILE A 335 -3.28 2.09 9.06
C ILE A 335 -4.61 2.40 9.74
N SER A 336 -5.47 1.40 9.89
CA SER A 336 -6.80 1.53 10.49
C SER A 336 -7.05 0.46 11.55
N LEU A 337 -7.88 0.78 12.53
CA LEU A 337 -8.20 -0.10 13.65
C LEU A 337 -9.24 -1.17 13.26
N LYS A 338 -9.03 -2.45 13.60
CA LYS A 338 -9.98 -3.56 13.42
C LYS A 338 -10.69 -3.99 14.71
N GLN A 339 -10.07 -3.75 15.86
CA GLN A 339 -10.58 -4.15 17.18
C GLN A 339 -10.39 -2.99 18.16
N PRO A 340 -11.27 -2.83 19.17
CA PRO A 340 -11.08 -1.81 20.18
C PRO A 340 -9.74 -2.00 20.92
N LEU A 341 -9.16 -0.89 21.35
CA LEU A 341 -7.95 -0.88 22.15
C LEU A 341 -8.32 -0.82 23.63
N ASN A 342 -7.39 -1.22 24.48
CA ASN A 342 -7.49 -1.05 25.92
C ASN A 342 -6.07 -0.82 26.47
N TYR A 343 -5.87 0.35 27.05
CA TYR A 343 -4.59 0.86 27.50
C TYR A 343 -4.06 0.06 28.70
N GLU A 344 -4.93 -0.32 29.63
CA GLU A 344 -4.61 -1.07 30.86
C GLU A 344 -4.00 -2.43 30.52
N LYS A 345 -4.53 -3.08 29.48
CA LYS A 345 -4.08 -4.37 28.99
C LYS A 345 -2.82 -4.25 28.14
N ARG A 346 -2.76 -3.28 27.21
CA ARG A 346 -1.61 -3.12 26.31
C ARG A 346 -1.41 -1.69 25.81
N LYS A 347 -0.41 -1.03 26.39
CA LYS A 347 -0.02 0.35 26.05
C LYS A 347 0.69 0.53 24.71
N VAL A 348 1.32 -0.51 24.18
CA VAL A 348 2.11 -0.41 22.93
C VAL A 348 1.91 -1.63 22.04
N HIS A 349 1.60 -1.37 20.78
CA HIS A 349 1.55 -2.36 19.71
C HIS A 349 2.69 -2.10 18.72
N THR A 350 3.43 -3.16 18.37
CA THR A 350 4.49 -3.09 17.36
C THR A 350 4.00 -3.78 16.08
N LEU A 351 3.95 -3.03 14.99
CA LEU A 351 3.55 -3.46 13.66
C LEU A 351 4.81 -3.58 12.80
N ASN A 352 5.02 -4.74 12.18
CA ASN A 352 6.07 -4.92 11.18
C ASN A 352 5.45 -4.69 9.81
N ILE A 353 5.69 -3.51 9.24
CA ILE A 353 5.11 -3.09 7.97
C ILE A 353 6.08 -3.42 6.85
N GLU A 354 5.58 -4.05 5.79
CA GLU A 354 6.30 -4.33 4.56
C GLU A 354 5.67 -3.54 3.42
N ALA A 355 6.49 -2.86 2.62
CA ALA A 355 6.11 -2.27 1.33
C ALA A 355 6.74 -3.10 0.22
N SER A 356 5.99 -3.51 -0.78
CA SER A 356 6.46 -4.37 -1.89
C SER A 356 5.98 -3.83 -3.24
N ASN A 357 6.83 -3.81 -4.26
CA ASN A 357 6.39 -3.49 -5.62
C ASN A 357 5.34 -4.49 -6.09
N THR A 358 4.47 -4.00 -6.96
CA THR A 358 3.43 -4.78 -7.63
C THR A 358 3.93 -5.42 -8.92
N HIS A 359 4.94 -4.83 -9.57
CA HIS A 359 5.47 -5.25 -10.87
C HIS A 359 7.00 -5.49 -10.83
N PRO A 360 7.50 -6.45 -10.01
CA PRO A 360 8.93 -6.69 -9.91
C PRO A 360 9.52 -7.20 -11.24
N ASP A 361 10.67 -6.66 -11.64
CA ASP A 361 11.39 -7.14 -12.83
C ASP A 361 12.43 -8.20 -12.44
N SER A 362 12.23 -9.42 -12.96
CA SER A 362 13.13 -10.55 -12.74
C SER A 362 14.58 -10.32 -13.17
N ARG A 363 14.85 -9.42 -14.12
CA ARG A 363 16.22 -9.08 -14.55
C ARG A 363 17.02 -8.42 -13.43
N PHE A 364 16.33 -7.69 -12.55
CA PHE A 364 16.91 -6.90 -11.47
C PHE A 364 16.73 -7.56 -10.10
N SER A 365 16.27 -8.81 -10.05
CA SER A 365 16.11 -9.57 -8.79
C SER A 365 17.40 -9.74 -7.98
N HIS A 366 18.56 -9.55 -8.64
CA HIS A 366 19.87 -9.58 -7.99
C HIS A 366 20.15 -8.33 -7.13
N LEU A 367 19.42 -7.22 -7.34
CA LEU A 367 19.54 -5.99 -6.55
C LEU A 367 18.88 -6.11 -5.17
N GLY A 368 18.05 -7.13 -4.96
CA GLY A 368 17.45 -7.44 -3.68
C GLY A 368 15.99 -7.85 -3.82
N PRO A 369 15.31 -8.10 -2.70
CA PRO A 369 13.87 -8.26 -2.74
C PRO A 369 13.26 -6.87 -3.05
N PHE A 370 12.34 -6.79 -4.01
CA PHE A 370 11.61 -5.56 -4.43
C PHE A 370 10.62 -5.08 -3.36
N LYS A 371 11.12 -4.99 -2.13
CA LYS A 371 10.38 -4.69 -0.92
C LYS A 371 11.32 -4.24 0.20
N ASP A 372 10.78 -3.47 1.12
CA ASP A 372 11.44 -3.05 2.35
C ASP A 372 10.49 -3.20 3.55
N SER A 373 11.06 -3.22 4.75
CA SER A 373 10.31 -3.43 5.98
C SER A 373 10.73 -2.44 7.06
N THR A 374 9.75 -1.97 7.83
CA THR A 374 9.95 -1.04 8.94
C THR A 374 9.11 -1.42 10.15
N SER A 375 9.49 -0.94 11.34
CA SER A 375 8.77 -1.20 12.58
C SER A 375 7.97 0.03 13.02
N LEU A 376 6.65 -0.06 13.03
CA LEU A 376 5.76 1.00 13.52
C LEU A 376 5.30 0.68 14.94
N ARG A 377 5.58 1.58 15.89
CA ARG A 377 5.05 1.49 17.26
C ARG A 377 3.80 2.36 17.37
N VAL A 378 2.67 1.73 17.64
CA VAL A 378 1.42 2.41 17.98
C VAL A 378 1.35 2.50 19.50
N ILE A 379 1.40 3.72 20.02
CA ILE A 379 1.29 4.06 21.43
C ILE A 379 -0.19 4.31 21.71
N VAL A 380 -0.75 3.51 22.61
CA VAL A 380 -2.14 3.68 23.06
C VAL A 380 -2.14 4.77 24.13
N GLY A 381 -3.02 5.74 23.95
CA GLY A 381 -3.29 6.79 24.90
C GLY A 381 -4.40 6.39 25.86
N ASP A 382 -4.11 6.54 27.15
CA ASP A 382 -5.06 6.47 28.25
C ASP A 382 -6.19 7.50 28.04
N VAL A 383 -7.44 7.06 28.16
CA VAL A 383 -8.61 7.92 28.13
C VAL A 383 -9.51 7.57 29.30
N ASP A 384 -9.71 8.55 30.18
CA ASP A 384 -10.60 8.50 31.35
C ASP A 384 -11.84 7.59 31.17
N GLU A 385 -11.96 6.54 31.98
CA GLU A 385 -13.02 5.54 31.97
C GLU A 385 -13.72 5.46 33.35
N PRO A 386 -15.04 5.22 33.40
CA PRO A 386 -15.73 5.14 34.69
C PRO A 386 -15.27 3.96 35.56
N PRO A 387 -15.39 4.06 36.90
CA PRO A 387 -15.02 2.98 37.80
C PRO A 387 -15.74 1.67 37.48
N VAL A 388 -15.05 0.54 37.58
CA VAL A 388 -15.61 -0.78 37.30
C VAL A 388 -15.85 -1.54 38.60
N PHE A 389 -17.09 -1.97 38.83
CA PHE A 389 -17.44 -2.83 39.97
C PHE A 389 -16.76 -4.21 39.86
N SER A 390 -16.41 -4.80 41.00
CA SER A 390 -15.75 -6.11 41.04
C SER A 390 -16.66 -7.26 40.62
N MET A 391 -17.98 -7.06 40.64
CA MET A 391 -18.99 -8.02 40.21
C MET A 391 -20.04 -7.31 39.34
N ASP A 392 -20.66 -8.07 38.42
CA ASP A 392 -21.75 -7.57 37.56
C ASP A 392 -23.08 -7.40 38.32
N TYR A 393 -23.22 -8.09 39.45
CA TYR A 393 -24.35 -7.97 40.38
C TYR A 393 -23.95 -8.51 41.77
N TYR A 394 -24.66 -8.07 42.81
CA TYR A 394 -24.47 -8.56 44.17
C TYR A 394 -25.77 -9.13 44.73
N ILE A 395 -25.68 -10.27 45.41
CA ILE A 395 -26.75 -10.81 46.25
C ILE A 395 -26.25 -10.80 47.69
N MET A 396 -27.03 -10.20 48.58
CA MET A 396 -26.67 -10.04 49.99
C MET A 396 -27.85 -10.43 50.86
N ASP A 397 -27.57 -10.91 52.06
CA ASP A 397 -28.60 -11.39 52.98
C ASP A 397 -28.58 -10.59 54.28
N VAL A 398 -29.77 -10.29 54.81
CA VAL A 398 -29.92 -9.67 56.13
C VAL A 398 -31.11 -10.31 56.85
N TYR A 399 -30.97 -10.66 58.12
CA TYR A 399 -32.11 -11.12 58.90
C TYR A 399 -33.09 -9.98 59.15
N GLU A 400 -34.38 -10.24 59.05
CA GLU A 400 -35.39 -9.33 59.55
C GLU A 400 -35.26 -9.11 61.05
N ASN A 401 -35.93 -8.08 61.58
CA ASN A 401 -35.81 -7.68 62.98
C ASN A 401 -34.38 -7.26 63.42
N SER A 402 -33.41 -7.28 62.51
CA SER A 402 -32.07 -6.74 62.75
C SER A 402 -32.17 -5.24 63.06
N PRO A 403 -31.38 -4.73 64.02
CA PRO A 403 -31.44 -3.32 64.39
C PRO A 403 -31.06 -2.43 63.20
N ALA A 404 -31.55 -1.18 63.22
CA ALA A 404 -31.09 -0.17 62.27
C ALA A 404 -29.56 -0.04 62.31
N SER A 405 -28.97 0.31 61.17
CA SER A 405 -27.51 0.37 60.94
C SER A 405 -26.79 -0.99 60.87
N THR A 406 -27.52 -2.10 60.75
CA THR A 406 -26.93 -3.43 60.53
C THR A 406 -26.24 -3.46 59.16
N GLN A 407 -25.01 -3.97 59.12
CA GLN A 407 -24.26 -4.12 57.88
C GLN A 407 -24.79 -5.31 57.08
N VAL A 408 -25.21 -5.04 55.85
CA VAL A 408 -25.74 -6.06 54.92
C VAL A 408 -24.60 -6.67 54.11
N GLY A 409 -23.72 -5.84 53.57
CA GLY A 409 -22.58 -6.27 52.78
C GLY A 409 -21.76 -5.10 52.27
N THR A 410 -20.83 -5.37 51.36
CA THR A 410 -19.92 -4.37 50.79
C THR A 410 -19.82 -4.55 49.28
N VAL A 411 -19.95 -3.46 48.54
CA VAL A 411 -19.61 -3.42 47.11
C VAL A 411 -18.24 -2.77 46.94
N THR A 412 -17.54 -3.15 45.87
CA THR A 412 -16.21 -2.61 45.55
C THR A 412 -16.13 -2.29 44.07
N ALA A 413 -15.60 -1.13 43.74
CA ALA A 413 -15.28 -0.68 42.40
C ALA A 413 -13.87 -0.11 42.37
N VAL A 414 -13.22 -0.24 41.21
CA VAL A 414 -11.87 0.28 40.95
C VAL A 414 -11.90 1.08 39.66
N ASP A 415 -11.24 2.22 39.66
CA ASP A 415 -10.96 2.98 38.46
C ASP A 415 -9.88 2.23 37.64
N PRO A 416 -10.16 1.83 36.39
CA PRO A 416 -9.18 1.14 35.56
C PRO A 416 -8.01 2.03 35.12
N ASP A 417 -8.19 3.35 35.08
CA ASP A 417 -7.24 4.29 34.49
C ASP A 417 -5.89 4.32 35.22
N SER A 418 -4.82 4.74 34.52
CA SER A 418 -3.47 4.68 35.13
C SER A 418 -3.24 5.63 36.30
N THR A 419 -4.11 6.63 36.48
CA THR A 419 -4.10 7.55 37.61
C THR A 419 -4.83 7.01 38.85
N ASN A 420 -5.59 5.92 38.71
CA ASN A 420 -6.33 5.22 39.77
C ASN A 420 -6.98 6.17 40.78
N SER A 421 -7.99 6.88 40.31
CA SER A 421 -8.72 7.87 41.09
C SER A 421 -9.46 7.19 42.25
N ALA A 422 -9.60 7.91 43.37
CA ALA A 422 -10.44 7.43 44.46
C ALA A 422 -11.90 7.34 44.00
N VAL A 423 -12.61 6.28 44.43
CA VAL A 423 -14.00 6.01 44.04
C VAL A 423 -14.95 6.33 45.20
N ARG A 424 -16.09 6.95 44.89
CA ARG A 424 -17.20 7.19 45.82
C ARG A 424 -18.46 6.43 45.42
N TYR A 425 -19.18 5.93 46.41
CA TYR A 425 -20.38 5.12 46.23
C TYR A 425 -21.65 5.88 46.63
N PHE A 426 -22.73 5.66 45.88
CA PHE A 426 -24.06 6.24 46.11
C PHE A 426 -25.14 5.21 45.80
N ILE A 427 -26.33 5.33 46.39
CA ILE A 427 -27.50 4.53 45.99
C ILE A 427 -28.32 5.38 45.03
N GLU A 428 -28.71 4.80 43.88
CA GLU A 428 -29.59 5.47 42.93
C GLU A 428 -30.93 5.78 43.61
N ASN A 429 -31.46 6.99 43.41
CA ASN A 429 -32.71 7.46 44.01
C ASN A 429 -32.72 7.51 45.56
N GLU A 430 -31.59 7.80 46.20
CA GLU A 430 -31.49 7.98 47.67
C GLU A 430 -32.44 9.06 48.26
N GLU A 431 -32.98 9.93 47.40
CA GLU A 431 -33.98 10.94 47.76
C GLU A 431 -35.39 10.37 47.98
N GLU A 432 -35.70 9.20 47.40
CA GLU A 432 -36.99 8.56 47.56
C GLU A 432 -37.17 8.02 48.99
N ARG A 433 -38.43 7.97 49.44
CA ARG A 433 -38.81 7.52 50.78
C ARG A 433 -39.90 6.45 50.66
N PRO A 434 -39.85 5.39 51.49
CA PRO A 434 -38.90 5.13 52.58
C PRO A 434 -37.52 4.68 52.09
N LEU A 435 -36.46 5.22 52.70
CA LEU A 435 -35.09 4.82 52.41
C LEU A 435 -34.73 3.64 53.30
N TYR A 436 -34.66 2.42 52.76
CA TYR A 436 -34.37 1.19 53.52
C TYR A 436 -32.87 0.94 53.76
N PHE A 437 -32.01 1.49 52.89
CA PHE A 437 -30.57 1.25 52.90
C PHE A 437 -29.77 2.54 52.73
N THR A 438 -28.58 2.56 53.31
CA THR A 438 -27.56 3.60 53.11
C THR A 438 -26.25 2.96 52.72
N ILE A 439 -25.39 3.69 52.02
CA ILE A 439 -24.06 3.22 51.63
C ILE A 439 -22.96 4.14 52.16
N GLY A 440 -21.88 3.54 52.65
CA GLY A 440 -20.68 4.28 53.04
C GLY A 440 -19.97 4.84 51.81
N VAL A 441 -20.00 6.18 51.66
CA VAL A 441 -19.49 6.90 50.47
C VAL A 441 -18.07 6.50 50.07
N ASN A 442 -17.18 6.21 51.02
CA ASN A 442 -15.79 5.82 50.72
C ASN A 442 -15.50 4.32 50.92
N SER A 443 -16.42 3.56 51.50
CA SER A 443 -16.19 2.16 51.89
C SER A 443 -17.02 1.15 51.12
N GLY A 444 -18.09 1.58 50.44
CA GLY A 444 -19.02 0.71 49.74
C GLY A 444 -19.86 -0.19 50.66
N ILE A 445 -19.82 0.04 51.98
CA ILE A 445 -20.55 -0.77 52.97
C ILE A 445 -22.02 -0.36 52.97
N ILE A 446 -22.91 -1.31 52.71
CA ILE A 446 -24.37 -1.12 52.73
C ILE A 446 -24.90 -1.44 54.12
N ARG A 447 -25.73 -0.55 54.68
CA ARG A 447 -26.35 -0.68 55.99
C ARG A 447 -27.86 -0.46 55.92
N THR A 448 -28.61 -1.15 56.77
CA THR A 448 -30.04 -0.89 56.97
C THR A 448 -30.24 0.46 57.66
N THR A 449 -31.28 1.20 57.29
CA THR A 449 -31.67 2.47 57.97
C THR A 449 -32.71 2.26 59.06
N GLN A 450 -33.48 1.19 58.91
CA GLN A 450 -34.59 0.81 59.77
C GLN A 450 -34.60 -0.71 59.96
N VAL A 451 -35.46 -1.16 60.87
CA VAL A 451 -35.76 -2.59 61.01
C VAL A 451 -36.57 -3.02 59.79
N LEU A 452 -36.17 -4.12 59.17
CA LEU A 452 -36.88 -4.72 58.04
C LEU A 452 -37.80 -5.81 58.54
N ASP A 453 -38.92 -5.95 57.87
CA ASP A 453 -39.95 -6.96 58.07
C ASP A 453 -40.10 -7.70 56.74
N ARG A 454 -39.86 -9.01 56.78
CA ARG A 454 -39.86 -9.84 55.60
C ARG A 454 -41.27 -10.16 55.13
N GLU A 455 -42.23 -10.30 56.04
CA GLU A 455 -43.63 -10.56 55.73
C GLU A 455 -44.25 -9.42 54.92
N ASP A 456 -43.74 -8.20 55.10
CA ASP A 456 -44.02 -7.06 54.23
C ASP A 456 -43.22 -7.13 52.92
N THR A 457 -41.89 -7.16 53.00
CA THR A 457 -41.02 -7.16 51.82
C THR A 457 -39.84 -8.13 51.96
N ALA A 458 -39.93 -9.29 51.30
CA ALA A 458 -38.89 -10.33 51.36
C ALA A 458 -37.61 -10.02 50.55
N TRP A 459 -37.68 -9.11 49.57
CA TRP A 459 -36.56 -8.79 48.68
C TRP A 459 -36.53 -7.31 48.36
N HIS A 460 -35.35 -6.70 48.46
CA HIS A 460 -35.11 -5.34 48.01
C HIS A 460 -34.11 -5.32 46.86
N ASN A 461 -34.46 -4.63 45.77
CA ASN A 461 -33.56 -4.40 44.65
C ASN A 461 -33.15 -2.93 44.65
N ILE A 462 -31.86 -2.68 44.77
CA ILE A 462 -31.29 -1.33 44.70
C ILE A 462 -30.22 -1.28 43.61
N THR A 463 -30.04 -0.12 42.98
CA THR A 463 -28.90 0.13 42.11
C THR A 463 -27.87 0.93 42.87
N VAL A 464 -26.63 0.46 42.91
CA VAL A 464 -25.51 1.19 43.50
C VAL A 464 -24.69 1.83 42.39
N MET A 465 -24.32 3.09 42.59
CA MET A 465 -23.51 3.90 41.69
C MET A 465 -22.10 4.05 42.25
N ALA A 466 -21.08 3.99 41.39
CA ALA A 466 -19.70 4.34 41.73
C ALA A 466 -19.21 5.45 40.81
N ALA A 467 -18.65 6.51 41.38
CA ALA A 467 -18.14 7.67 40.66
C ALA A 467 -16.74 8.05 41.10
N GLU A 468 -15.94 8.60 40.19
CA GLU A 468 -14.62 9.12 40.53
C GLU A 468 -14.71 10.40 41.37
N VAL A 469 -13.75 10.56 42.28
CA VAL A 469 -13.63 11.77 43.09
C VAL A 469 -13.25 12.98 42.24
N ASP A 470 -12.33 12.80 41.29
CA ASP A 470 -11.77 13.89 40.50
C ASP A 470 -12.63 14.22 39.27
N ASN A 471 -13.37 13.24 38.73
CA ASN A 471 -14.36 13.43 37.68
C ASN A 471 -15.73 12.78 38.01
N PRO A 472 -16.61 13.48 38.76
CA PRO A 472 -17.90 12.94 39.20
C PRO A 472 -18.91 12.65 38.08
N ARG A 473 -18.57 12.94 36.83
CA ARG A 473 -19.41 12.62 35.65
C ARG A 473 -19.18 11.19 35.15
N MET A 474 -18.06 10.59 35.53
CA MET A 474 -17.76 9.21 35.20
C MET A 474 -18.38 8.31 36.25
N VAL A 475 -19.45 7.62 35.87
CA VAL A 475 -20.27 6.85 36.80
C VAL A 475 -20.59 5.48 36.21
N SER A 476 -20.49 4.45 37.05
CA SER A 476 -20.98 3.11 36.76
C SER A 476 -22.09 2.69 37.72
N HIS A 477 -22.83 1.66 37.34
CA HIS A 477 -23.99 1.16 38.07
C HIS A 477 -23.87 -0.35 38.27
N VAL A 478 -24.30 -0.85 39.43
CA VAL A 478 -24.42 -2.27 39.70
C VAL A 478 -25.74 -2.59 40.41
N PRO A 479 -26.50 -3.61 39.95
CA PRO A 479 -27.67 -4.08 40.67
C PRO A 479 -27.27 -4.86 41.92
N VAL A 480 -27.94 -4.57 43.03
CA VAL A 480 -27.78 -5.27 44.31
C VAL A 480 -29.14 -5.76 44.78
N THR A 481 -29.25 -7.08 44.94
CA THR A 481 -30.43 -7.75 45.49
C THR A 481 -30.16 -8.11 46.94
N ILE A 482 -31.02 -7.61 47.83
CA ILE A 482 -30.94 -7.87 49.26
C ILE A 482 -32.10 -8.79 49.64
N GLN A 483 -31.77 -10.01 50.06
CA GLN A 483 -32.72 -10.96 50.60
C GLN A 483 -32.92 -10.72 52.09
N VAL A 484 -34.18 -10.53 52.50
CA VAL A 484 -34.52 -10.49 53.92
C VAL A 484 -34.76 -11.93 54.38
N LEU A 485 -33.94 -12.39 55.33
CA LEU A 485 -34.02 -13.73 55.90
C LEU A 485 -35.04 -13.77 57.05
N ASP A 486 -35.80 -14.85 57.08
CA ASP A 486 -36.85 -15.15 58.05
C ASP A 486 -36.33 -15.17 59.50
N VAL A 487 -37.08 -14.58 60.40
CA VAL A 487 -37.01 -14.78 61.85
C VAL A 487 -38.41 -15.13 62.32
N ASN A 488 -38.56 -16.23 63.05
CA ASN A 488 -39.86 -16.62 63.59
C ASN A 488 -40.35 -15.62 64.66
N ASP A 489 -41.17 -14.65 64.23
CA ASP A 489 -41.78 -13.63 65.07
C ASP A 489 -43.30 -13.53 64.90
N ASN A 490 -43.88 -14.28 63.96
CA ASN A 490 -45.32 -14.42 63.83
C ASN A 490 -45.83 -15.64 64.60
N ILE A 491 -47.05 -15.50 65.11
CA ILE A 491 -47.74 -16.59 65.81
C ILE A 491 -48.70 -17.31 64.85
N PRO A 492 -48.78 -18.65 64.87
CA PRO A 492 -49.71 -19.39 64.03
C PRO A 492 -51.17 -18.99 64.33
N ALA A 493 -51.92 -18.64 63.28
CA ALA A 493 -53.34 -18.33 63.36
C ALA A 493 -54.20 -19.54 62.95
N ILE A 494 -55.18 -19.90 63.80
CA ILE A 494 -56.13 -20.96 63.51
C ILE A 494 -57.27 -20.42 62.63
N SER A 495 -57.62 -21.15 61.58
CA SER A 495 -58.72 -20.84 60.67
C SER A 495 -59.55 -22.08 60.31
N GLY A 496 -60.76 -21.87 59.79
CA GLY A 496 -61.62 -22.95 59.28
C GLY A 496 -62.47 -23.68 60.33
N GLY A 497 -62.44 -23.25 61.60
CA GLY A 497 -63.34 -23.72 62.65
C GLY A 497 -64.44 -22.71 62.99
N ASN A 498 -65.67 -23.18 63.12
CA ASN A 498 -66.78 -22.48 63.79
C ASN A 498 -66.52 -22.46 65.31
N GLU A 499 -66.77 -21.32 65.96
CA GLU A 499 -66.71 -21.15 67.43
C GLU A 499 -67.62 -22.15 68.17
N ALA A 500 -68.74 -22.52 67.56
CA ALA A 500 -69.65 -23.55 68.05
C ALA A 500 -69.95 -24.58 66.96
N VAL A 501 -69.85 -25.86 67.31
CA VAL A 501 -70.19 -26.98 66.43
C VAL A 501 -71.30 -27.80 67.07
N VAL A 502 -72.42 -27.98 66.34
CA VAL A 502 -73.53 -28.81 66.78
C VAL A 502 -73.23 -30.27 66.42
N VAL A 503 -73.09 -31.12 67.43
CA VAL A 503 -72.86 -32.56 67.25
C VAL A 503 -74.15 -33.31 67.57
N CYS A 504 -74.67 -34.07 66.59
CA CYS A 504 -75.88 -34.87 66.78
C CYS A 504 -75.59 -36.12 67.62
N GLU A 505 -76.54 -36.57 68.44
CA GLU A 505 -76.41 -37.80 69.24
C GLU A 505 -76.25 -39.08 68.39
N SER A 506 -76.62 -39.03 67.11
CA SER A 506 -76.45 -40.14 66.15
C SER A 506 -75.04 -40.23 65.53
N THR A 507 -74.10 -39.39 65.97
CA THR A 507 -72.72 -39.31 65.44
C THR A 507 -71.95 -40.59 65.76
N LYS A 508 -71.32 -41.21 64.76
CA LYS A 508 -70.58 -42.46 64.93
C LYS A 508 -69.22 -42.22 65.61
N ASN A 509 -68.69 -43.23 66.31
CA ASN A 509 -67.33 -43.17 66.84
C ASN A 509 -66.31 -42.94 65.71
N GLY A 510 -65.38 -42.01 65.92
CA GLY A 510 -64.37 -41.64 64.93
C GLY A 510 -64.90 -40.77 63.78
N GLN A 511 -66.15 -40.27 63.84
CA GLN A 511 -66.67 -39.35 62.84
C GLN A 511 -66.00 -37.98 62.98
N VAL A 512 -65.61 -37.39 61.84
CA VAL A 512 -65.03 -36.05 61.78
C VAL A 512 -66.12 -35.03 62.10
N ILE A 513 -65.89 -34.23 63.13
CA ILE A 513 -66.79 -33.18 63.60
C ILE A 513 -66.43 -31.85 62.96
N GLN A 514 -65.14 -31.56 62.91
CA GLN A 514 -64.59 -30.34 62.37
C GLN A 514 -63.13 -30.56 61.98
N THR A 515 -62.65 -29.74 61.07
CA THR A 515 -61.23 -29.66 60.73
C THR A 515 -60.80 -28.21 60.90
N ILE A 516 -59.85 -27.99 61.79
CA ILE A 516 -59.16 -26.71 61.95
C ILE A 516 -57.89 -26.71 61.09
N ARG A 517 -57.48 -25.54 60.62
CA ARG A 517 -56.23 -25.31 59.89
C ARG A 517 -55.43 -24.26 60.64
N ALA A 518 -54.12 -24.28 60.49
CA ALA A 518 -53.23 -23.22 60.97
C ALA A 518 -52.52 -22.62 59.77
N ALA A 519 -52.29 -21.32 59.82
CA ALA A 519 -51.45 -20.58 58.89
C ALA A 519 -50.50 -19.71 59.72
N ASP A 520 -49.30 -19.53 59.21
CA ASP A 520 -48.27 -18.69 59.80
C ASP A 520 -47.66 -17.84 58.68
N LEU A 521 -47.28 -16.62 59.00
CA LEU A 521 -46.70 -15.69 58.03
C LEU A 521 -45.18 -15.95 57.86
N ASP A 522 -44.53 -16.58 58.84
CA ASP A 522 -43.13 -16.97 58.76
C ASP A 522 -42.90 -18.08 57.70
N ASN A 523 -41.68 -18.16 57.15
CA ASN A 523 -41.34 -19.15 56.12
C ASN A 523 -40.66 -20.38 56.73
N PHE A 524 -41.48 -21.35 57.11
CA PHE A 524 -40.98 -22.66 57.53
C PHE A 524 -40.75 -23.57 56.33
N ALA A 525 -39.50 -24.06 56.16
CA ALA A 525 -39.10 -24.96 55.07
C ALA A 525 -39.96 -26.25 54.91
N ASN A 526 -40.79 -26.62 55.90
CA ASN A 526 -41.69 -27.78 55.83
C ASN A 526 -43.14 -27.50 56.29
N GLY A 527 -43.48 -26.26 56.65
CA GLY A 527 -44.86 -25.81 56.97
C GLY A 527 -45.71 -26.74 57.86
N LYS A 528 -45.09 -27.51 58.77
CA LYS A 528 -45.80 -28.55 59.53
C LYS A 528 -46.28 -27.99 60.87
N PHE A 529 -47.58 -27.79 60.97
CA PHE A 529 -48.24 -27.44 62.22
C PHE A 529 -48.55 -28.67 63.06
N SER A 530 -48.42 -28.53 64.39
CA SER A 530 -48.88 -29.52 65.36
C SER A 530 -50.00 -28.95 66.21
N PHE A 531 -51.03 -29.77 66.42
CA PHE A 531 -52.25 -29.36 67.12
C PHE A 531 -52.42 -30.17 68.41
N TYR A 532 -52.59 -29.51 69.55
CA TYR A 532 -52.86 -30.16 70.84
C TYR A 532 -53.81 -29.35 71.70
N VAL A 533 -54.46 -30.00 72.67
CA VAL A 533 -55.31 -29.35 73.67
C VAL A 533 -54.45 -29.09 74.93
N PRO A 534 -54.34 -27.85 75.40
CA PRO A 534 -53.59 -27.52 76.63
C PRO A 534 -54.13 -28.29 77.85
N ALA A 535 -53.23 -28.75 78.73
CA ALA A 535 -53.57 -29.62 79.86
C ALA A 535 -54.38 -28.92 80.98
N ASP A 536 -54.37 -27.59 80.97
CA ASP A 536 -55.08 -26.68 81.85
C ASP A 536 -56.54 -26.44 81.45
N HIS A 537 -56.95 -26.90 80.25
CA HIS A 537 -58.35 -26.99 79.86
C HIS A 537 -58.81 -28.45 79.88
N PRO A 538 -59.93 -28.79 80.56
CA PRO A 538 -60.43 -30.15 80.56
C PRO A 538 -60.89 -30.52 79.15
N ALA A 539 -60.02 -31.21 78.40
CA ALA A 539 -60.39 -31.84 77.15
C ALA A 539 -61.63 -32.72 77.42
N ASN A 540 -62.76 -32.40 76.81
CA ASN A 540 -63.95 -33.23 76.94
C ASN A 540 -63.58 -34.65 76.47
N PRO A 541 -63.74 -35.68 77.31
CA PRO A 541 -63.32 -37.05 76.99
C PRO A 541 -64.03 -37.61 75.74
N ASN A 542 -65.08 -36.91 75.28
CA ASN A 542 -65.89 -37.29 74.16
C ASN A 542 -65.33 -36.87 72.80
N PHE A 543 -64.20 -36.15 72.77
CA PHE A 543 -63.57 -35.65 71.54
C PHE A 543 -62.05 -35.83 71.56
N THR A 544 -61.46 -36.13 70.42
CA THR A 544 -59.99 -36.16 70.25
C THR A 544 -59.56 -35.33 69.07
N LEU A 545 -58.52 -34.51 69.29
CA LEU A 545 -57.84 -33.75 68.26
C LEU A 545 -56.64 -34.55 67.72
N LYS A 546 -56.57 -34.72 66.41
CA LYS A 546 -55.42 -35.31 65.71
C LYS A 546 -54.40 -34.22 65.35
N ASP A 547 -53.13 -34.60 65.24
CA ASP A 547 -51.99 -33.72 64.88
C ASP A 547 -52.12 -33.09 63.47
N ASN A 548 -53.12 -33.48 62.69
CA ASN A 548 -53.47 -32.88 61.40
C ASN A 548 -54.65 -31.89 61.46
N GLY A 549 -55.06 -31.46 62.67
CA GLY A 549 -56.13 -30.49 62.87
C GLY A 549 -57.55 -31.07 62.77
N VAL A 550 -57.72 -32.40 62.69
CA VAL A 550 -59.04 -33.03 62.61
C VAL A 550 -59.56 -33.41 63.99
N ILE A 551 -60.78 -32.98 64.32
CA ILE A 551 -61.48 -33.30 65.57
C ILE A 551 -62.47 -34.44 65.32
N HIS A 552 -62.31 -35.53 66.07
CA HIS A 552 -63.17 -36.73 65.99
C HIS A 552 -64.00 -36.89 67.27
N SER A 553 -65.19 -37.47 67.15
CA SER A 553 -65.97 -37.96 68.29
C SER A 553 -65.35 -39.24 68.86
N LEU A 554 -65.24 -39.31 70.18
CA LEU A 554 -65.06 -40.53 70.96
C LEU A 554 -66.27 -40.67 71.90
N PHE A 555 -67.38 -41.25 71.44
CA PHE A 555 -68.36 -41.77 72.40
C PHE A 555 -69.04 -43.05 71.93
N VAL A 556 -69.31 -43.90 72.92
CA VAL A 556 -69.96 -45.22 72.84
C VAL A 556 -71.46 -45.01 73.12
N PRO A 557 -72.40 -45.68 72.40
CA PRO A 557 -73.81 -45.31 72.42
C PRO A 557 -74.44 -45.50 73.80
N LEU A 558 -75.08 -44.46 74.33
CA LEU A 558 -76.16 -44.59 75.30
C LEU A 558 -77.39 -43.89 74.70
N ALA A 559 -78.49 -44.64 74.62
CA ALA A 559 -79.76 -44.25 74.01
C ALA A 559 -80.58 -43.27 74.90
N PRO A 560 -81.70 -42.74 74.39
CA PRO A 560 -81.84 -41.39 73.83
C PRO A 560 -82.37 -40.37 74.85
N CYS A 561 -82.34 -39.10 74.43
CA CYS A 561 -83.00 -37.91 75.00
C CYS A 561 -82.15 -37.05 75.94
N SER A 562 -81.21 -36.28 75.36
CA SER A 562 -81.13 -34.82 75.60
C SER A 562 -79.97 -34.21 74.79
N CYS A 563 -80.28 -33.22 73.95
CA CYS A 563 -79.26 -32.38 73.31
C CYS A 563 -78.52 -31.57 74.39
N LEU A 564 -77.21 -31.77 74.51
CA LEU A 564 -76.34 -30.88 75.27
C LEU A 564 -75.95 -29.69 74.39
N VAL A 565 -76.32 -28.49 74.84
CA VAL A 565 -75.75 -27.24 74.32
C VAL A 565 -74.30 -27.16 74.79
N GLY A 566 -73.37 -27.05 73.85
CA GLY A 566 -71.93 -26.97 74.12
C GLY A 566 -71.57 -25.68 74.85
N PHE A 567 -70.74 -25.83 75.89
CA PHE A 567 -70.05 -24.76 76.60
C PHE A 567 -68.98 -24.10 75.72
N ASP A 568 -68.66 -22.85 76.07
CA ASP A 568 -67.53 -22.09 75.52
C ASP A 568 -66.23 -22.90 75.61
N LEU A 569 -65.67 -23.29 74.47
CA LEU A 569 -64.28 -23.73 74.37
C LEU A 569 -63.40 -22.48 74.37
N VAL A 570 -63.11 -21.96 75.55
CA VAL A 570 -62.08 -20.93 75.72
C VAL A 570 -60.73 -21.64 75.62
N PHE A 571 -60.02 -21.48 74.50
CA PHE A 571 -58.62 -21.89 74.40
C PHE A 571 -57.74 -20.79 75.01
N SER A 572 -56.92 -21.13 76.01
CA SER A 572 -55.81 -20.28 76.48
C SER A 572 -54.50 -21.02 76.26
N PHE A 573 -53.47 -20.29 75.85
CA PHE A 573 -52.20 -20.85 75.37
C PHE A 573 -51.05 -20.47 76.30
N VAL A 574 -50.23 -21.46 76.67
CA VAL A 574 -48.94 -21.30 77.34
C VAL A 574 -47.90 -22.13 76.57
N TRP A 575 -46.72 -21.54 76.34
CA TRP A 575 -45.65 -22.11 75.51
C TRP A 575 -44.49 -22.68 76.33
N HIS A 576 -43.80 -23.68 75.77
CA HIS A 576 -42.46 -24.12 76.18
C HIS A 576 -41.51 -24.15 74.98
N LEU A 577 -40.39 -23.44 75.14
CA LEU A 577 -39.24 -23.45 74.24
C LEU A 577 -38.53 -24.81 74.33
N THR A 578 -38.36 -25.46 73.19
CA THR A 578 -37.30 -26.47 73.01
C THR A 578 -36.38 -26.00 71.91
N THR A 579 -35.26 -25.38 72.29
CA THR A 579 -34.12 -25.15 71.40
C THR A 579 -33.24 -26.40 71.36
N PRO A 580 -32.80 -26.89 70.20
CA PRO A 580 -31.65 -27.79 70.14
C PRO A 580 -30.38 -27.01 70.42
N SER A 581 -29.55 -27.60 71.27
CA SER A 581 -28.21 -27.17 71.67
C SER A 581 -27.31 -26.69 70.54
N SER A 582 -26.74 -25.50 70.68
CA SER A 582 -25.34 -25.24 70.33
C SER A 582 -24.68 -24.32 71.36
N ILE A 583 -23.41 -24.60 71.57
CA ILE A 583 -22.51 -24.21 72.65
C ILE A 583 -22.23 -22.70 72.64
N PHE A 584 -22.37 -22.02 73.78
CA PHE A 584 -21.35 -21.13 74.36
C PHE A 584 -21.69 -20.79 75.83
N SER A 585 -20.65 -20.76 76.65
CA SER A 585 -20.65 -20.78 78.11
C SER A 585 -20.35 -19.41 78.75
N TYR A 586 -20.82 -19.23 80.00
CA TYR A 586 -20.37 -18.36 81.13
C TYR A 586 -21.34 -17.26 81.64
N PRO A 587 -21.32 -16.91 82.97
CA PRO A 587 -22.51 -17.07 83.85
C PRO A 587 -22.92 -15.84 84.69
N LEU A 588 -23.87 -16.07 85.63
CA LEU A 588 -24.44 -15.21 86.71
C LEU A 588 -25.63 -14.31 86.26
N MET A 589 -26.73 -14.10 87.01
CA MET A 589 -27.00 -14.20 88.45
C MET A 589 -28.53 -14.30 88.71
N HIS A 590 -28.93 -14.87 89.87
CA HIS A 590 -30.28 -14.93 90.44
C HIS A 590 -30.99 -13.57 90.64
N LEU A 591 -32.32 -13.47 90.45
CA LEU A 591 -33.32 -13.16 91.51
C LEU A 591 -34.81 -13.14 91.03
N LEU A 592 -35.64 -13.94 91.70
CA LEU A 592 -37.03 -13.79 92.18
C LEU A 592 -38.04 -12.75 91.60
N THR A 593 -39.16 -13.29 91.10
CA THR A 593 -40.61 -12.98 91.37
C THR A 593 -41.09 -11.55 91.66
N HIS A 594 -42.01 -11.00 90.85
CA HIS A 594 -43.48 -10.93 91.08
C HIS A 594 -44.18 -9.89 90.15
N LEU A 595 -45.29 -10.33 89.54
CA LEU A 595 -46.56 -9.65 89.20
C LEU A 595 -46.60 -8.12 89.09
N TYR A 596 -47.18 -7.59 88.00
CA TYR A 596 -48.42 -6.78 88.05
C TYR A 596 -49.06 -6.61 86.66
N TYR A 597 -50.37 -6.87 86.60
CA TYR A 597 -51.27 -6.53 85.49
C TYR A 597 -51.73 -5.07 85.63
N SER A 598 -51.91 -4.41 84.49
CA SER A 598 -52.57 -3.11 84.28
C SER A 598 -54.02 -3.12 84.80
N SER A 599 -54.64 -2.01 85.23
CA SER A 599 -55.12 -0.89 84.40
C SER A 599 -56.18 -0.06 85.18
N PHE A 600 -56.60 1.08 84.59
CA PHE A 600 -57.60 2.09 85.02
C PHE A 600 -57.01 3.23 85.88
N GLN A 601 -57.13 4.53 85.56
CA GLN A 601 -58.27 5.32 85.09
C GLN A 601 -57.86 6.67 84.43
N TYR A 602 -58.77 7.17 83.57
CA TYR A 602 -59.22 8.57 83.36
C TYR A 602 -58.26 9.76 83.13
N ILE A 603 -58.39 10.31 81.91
CA ILE A 603 -58.74 11.71 81.54
C ILE A 603 -58.53 12.81 82.62
N PHE A 604 -57.61 13.76 82.40
CA PHE A 604 -57.89 15.12 81.86
C PHE A 604 -56.61 15.99 81.95
N CYS A 605 -56.36 16.71 80.86
CA CYS A 605 -55.23 17.60 80.65
C CYS A 605 -55.43 18.91 81.45
N MET A 606 -54.41 19.35 82.20
CA MET A 606 -54.30 20.72 82.69
C MET A 606 -52.99 21.35 82.18
N LEU A 607 -53.18 22.54 81.61
CA LEU A 607 -52.18 23.51 81.17
C LEU A 607 -51.14 23.87 82.24
N LEU A 608 -49.92 24.18 81.79
CA LEU A 608 -49.09 25.37 82.10
C LEU A 608 -47.63 25.02 81.71
N ASN A 609 -47.09 25.60 80.63
CA ASN A 609 -46.33 26.85 80.54
C ASN A 609 -44.86 26.77 81.02
N PHE A 610 -44.03 27.58 80.35
CA PHE A 610 -42.57 27.82 80.49
C PHE A 610 -41.66 26.86 79.69
N ASN A 611 -41.08 27.18 78.52
CA ASN A 611 -40.44 28.38 77.95
C ASN A 611 -38.95 28.53 78.36
N TYR A 612 -38.09 28.78 77.34
CA TYR A 612 -36.65 29.12 77.34
C TYR A 612 -35.65 27.97 77.63
N VAL A 613 -34.53 27.77 76.93
CA VAL A 613 -33.72 28.50 75.92
C VAL A 613 -33.16 27.48 74.94
#